data_AF-A5F9Q7-F1
#
_entry.id   AF-A5F9Q7-F1
#
_cell.length_a   1.000
_cell.length_b   1.000
_cell.length_c   1.000
_cell.angle_alpha   90.00
_cell.angle_beta   90.00
_cell.angle_gamma   90.00
#
_symmetry.space_group_name_H-M   'P 1'
#
loop_
_entity.id
_entity.type
_entity.pdbx_description
1 polymer ?
#
loop_
_entity_poly.entity_id
_entity_poly.type
_entity_poly.pdbx_seq_one_letter_code
_entity_poly.pdbx_strand_id
1 'polypeptide(L)'
;MLISKKEGQKICPDDYKVGWLMKDGTQGYWMIWGSCKDLKTALSCARDTIKQKGKRDVYLSSIPLDKHLTLEQILNLENITLSFR
;
A
#
# COMPACT_ATOMS: atom_id res chain seq x y z
N MET A 1 2.30 6.30 0.45
CA MET A 1 1.58 5.24 1.19
C MET A 1 1.46 4.05 0.24
N LEU A 2 1.53 2.82 0.73
CA LEU A 2 1.43 1.63 -0.09
C LEU A 2 0.35 0.69 0.47
N ILE A 3 -0.54 0.27 -0.42
CA ILE A 3 -1.57 -0.74 -0.21
C ILE A 3 -1.18 -1.94 -1.07
N SER A 4 -1.13 -3.13 -0.49
CA SER A 4 -0.83 -4.35 -1.26
C SER A 4 -1.65 -5.52 -0.76
N LYS A 5 -2.04 -6.39 -1.69
CA LYS A 5 -2.78 -7.62 -1.39
C LYS A 5 -1.95 -8.51 -0.47
N LYS A 6 -2.56 -9.19 0.49
CA LYS A 6 -1.86 -10.15 1.36
C LYS A 6 -1.67 -11.48 0.62
N GLU A 7 -0.55 -12.14 0.85
CA GLU A 7 -0.27 -13.43 0.21
C GLU A 7 -1.16 -14.55 0.78
N GLY A 8 -1.85 -15.25 -0.12
CA GLY A 8 -2.31 -16.64 0.03
C GLY A 8 -3.03 -17.00 1.34
N GLN A 9 -3.74 -16.06 1.96
CA GLN A 9 -4.38 -16.31 3.25
C GLN A 9 -5.58 -17.25 3.09
N LYS A 10 -5.56 -18.39 3.79
CA LYS A 10 -6.71 -19.30 3.87
C LYS A 10 -7.91 -18.67 4.58
N ILE A 11 -7.66 -17.75 5.51
CA ILE A 11 -8.67 -17.03 6.29
C ILE A 11 -8.48 -15.55 5.97
N CYS A 12 -9.49 -14.93 5.36
CA CYS A 12 -9.47 -13.57 4.77
C CYS A 12 -8.60 -13.46 3.50
N PRO A 13 -8.98 -14.12 2.39
CA PRO A 13 -8.22 -14.10 1.12
C PRO A 13 -8.17 -12.73 0.43
N ASP A 14 -9.11 -11.86 0.79
CA ASP A 14 -9.23 -10.50 0.26
C ASP A 14 -8.55 -9.45 1.16
N ASP A 15 -7.77 -9.88 2.15
CA ASP A 15 -7.03 -8.97 3.03
C ASP A 15 -6.04 -8.11 2.22
N TYR A 16 -6.05 -6.80 2.51
CA TYR A 16 -5.04 -5.86 2.07
C TYR A 16 -4.25 -5.34 3.25
N LYS A 17 -2.94 -5.20 3.07
CA LYS A 17 -2.06 -4.50 4.00
C LYS A 17 -1.95 -3.03 3.61
N VAL A 18 -1.86 -2.18 4.61
CA VAL A 18 -1.65 -0.74 4.44
C VAL A 18 -0.40 -0.33 5.22
N GLY A 19 0.45 0.46 4.58
CA GLY A 19 1.74 0.82 5.13
C GLY A 19 2.35 2.10 4.56
N TRP A 20 3.43 2.55 5.18
CA TRP A 20 4.26 3.62 4.66
C TRP A 20 5.30 3.05 3.71
N LEU A 21 5.32 3.58 2.49
CA LEU A 21 6.42 3.36 1.56
C LEU A 21 7.50 4.41 1.85
N MET A 22 8.64 3.94 2.33
CA MET A 22 9.88 4.71 2.44
C MET A 22 10.81 4.22 1.34
N LYS A 23 11.42 5.12 0.59
CA LYS A 23 12.30 4.71 -0.53
C LYS A 23 13.43 5.72 -0.73
N ASP A 24 14.54 5.21 -1.24
CA ASP A 24 15.64 6.00 -1.77
C ASP A 24 15.81 5.71 -3.28
N GLY A 25 16.94 6.10 -3.87
CA GLY A 25 17.22 5.87 -5.29
C GLY A 25 17.53 4.41 -5.66
N THR A 26 17.62 3.52 -4.69
CA THR A 26 18.12 2.14 -4.86
C THR A 26 17.18 1.08 -4.31
N GLN A 27 16.44 1.37 -3.24
CA GLN A 27 15.59 0.41 -2.53
C GLN A 27 14.41 1.08 -1.85
N GLY A 28 13.48 0.25 -1.40
CA GLY A 28 12.31 0.66 -0.63
C GLY A 28 12.13 -0.21 0.59
N TYR A 29 11.54 0.40 1.61
CA TYR A 29 11.04 -0.28 2.79
C TYR A 29 9.56 0.05 2.98
N TRP A 30 8.77 -1.00 3.12
CA TRP A 30 7.36 -0.93 3.39
C TRP A 30 7.06 -1.20 4.86
N MET A 31 6.77 -0.13 5.59
CA MET A 31 6.37 -0.20 6.99
C MET A 31 4.86 -0.42 7.09
N ILE A 32 4.45 -1.69 7.14
CA ILE A 32 3.06 -2.09 7.36
C ILE A 32 2.62 -1.67 8.76
N TRP A 33 1.50 -0.96 8.86
CA TRP A 33 0.90 -0.56 10.14
C TRP A 33 -0.56 -1.02 10.30
N GLY A 34 -1.18 -1.53 9.23
CA GLY A 34 -2.58 -1.96 9.27
C GLY A 34 -2.89 -3.08 8.28
N SER A 35 -4.02 -3.75 8.54
CA SER A 35 -4.64 -4.70 7.62
C SER A 35 -6.12 -4.35 7.48
N CYS A 36 -6.67 -4.58 6.30
CA CYS A 36 -8.06 -4.32 5.97
C CYS A 36 -8.64 -5.55 5.28
N LYS A 37 -9.89 -5.88 5.60
CA LYS A 37 -10.60 -7.08 5.11
C LYS A 37 -10.82 -7.14 3.59
N ASP A 38 -10.75 -5.98 2.91
CA ASP A 38 -10.97 -5.84 1.48
C ASP A 38 -10.31 -4.55 0.97
N LEU A 39 -10.17 -4.44 -0.37
CA LEU A 39 -9.58 -3.27 -1.02
C LEU A 39 -10.35 -1.99 -0.72
N LYS A 40 -11.69 -2.05 -0.71
CA LYS A 40 -12.54 -0.87 -0.45
C LYS A 40 -12.25 -0.27 0.92
N THR A 41 -12.09 -1.09 1.93
CA THR A 41 -11.74 -0.71 3.31
C THR A 41 -10.32 -0.15 3.37
N ALA A 42 -9.36 -0.77 2.67
CA ALA A 42 -8.00 -0.26 2.58
C ALA A 42 -7.93 1.14 1.91
N LEU A 43 -8.68 1.34 0.83
CA LEU A 43 -8.81 2.64 0.18
C LEU A 43 -9.50 3.67 1.08
N SER A 44 -10.53 3.29 1.86
CA SER A 44 -11.11 4.21 2.84
C SER A 44 -10.07 4.62 3.89
N CYS A 45 -9.34 3.65 4.45
CA CYS A 45 -8.29 3.88 5.44
C CYS A 45 -7.18 4.82 4.92
N ALA A 46 -6.78 4.63 3.66
CA ALA A 46 -5.86 5.51 2.96
C ALA A 46 -6.36 6.97 2.88
N ARG A 47 -7.64 7.14 2.50
CA ARG A 47 -8.27 8.46 2.34
C ARG A 47 -8.33 9.20 3.67
N ASP A 48 -8.77 8.51 4.72
CA ASP A 48 -8.84 9.08 6.07
C ASP A 48 -7.46 9.47 6.59
N THR A 49 -6.46 8.63 6.34
CA THR A 49 -5.06 8.90 6.71
C THR A 49 -4.53 10.15 6.03
N ILE A 50 -4.79 10.33 4.72
CA ILE A 50 -4.38 11.51 3.96
C ILE A 50 -5.09 12.77 4.46
N LYS A 51 -6.40 12.66 4.75
CA LYS A 51 -7.19 13.77 5.29
C LYS A 51 -6.64 14.25 6.64
N GLN A 52 -6.18 13.34 7.49
CA GLN A 52 -5.67 13.65 8.83
C GLN A 52 -4.18 14.07 8.85
N LYS A 53 -3.34 13.41 8.04
CA LYS A 53 -1.87 13.56 8.10
C LYS A 53 -1.28 14.38 6.94
N GLY A 54 -2.11 14.80 5.98
CA GLY A 54 -1.72 15.60 4.83
C GLY A 54 -1.57 14.78 3.54
N LYS A 55 -1.53 15.51 2.42
CA LYS A 55 -1.40 14.94 1.06
C LYS A 55 -0.11 14.13 0.92
N ARG A 56 -0.23 12.94 0.34
CA ARG A 56 0.89 12.05 0.03
C ARG A 56 0.53 11.13 -1.13
N ASP A 57 1.54 10.69 -1.87
CA ASP A 57 1.33 9.71 -2.94
C ASP A 57 0.79 8.40 -2.37
N VAL A 58 -0.14 7.79 -3.10
CA VAL A 58 -0.74 6.49 -2.78
C VAL A 58 -0.44 5.52 -3.90
N TYR A 59 0.12 4.38 -3.52
CA TYR A 59 0.46 3.29 -4.41
C TYR A 59 -0.37 2.06 -4.08
N LEU A 60 -0.78 1.33 -5.11
CA LEU A 60 -1.48 0.07 -5.02
C LEU A 60 -0.65 -1.03 -5.71
N SER A 61 -0.64 -2.20 -5.08
CA SER A 61 -0.15 -3.43 -5.70
C SER A 61 -1.21 -4.52 -5.57
N SER A 62 -1.59 -5.09 -6.70
CA SER A 62 -2.52 -6.23 -6.78
C SER A 62 -1.86 -7.55 -6.39
N ILE A 63 -0.52 -7.57 -6.35
CA ILE A 63 0.28 -8.70 -5.89
C ILE A 63 0.78 -8.48 -4.46
N PRO A 64 1.03 -9.56 -3.71
CA PRO A 64 1.72 -9.48 -2.44
C PRO A 64 3.12 -8.90 -2.57
N LEU A 65 3.50 -8.09 -1.60
CA LEU A 65 4.81 -7.46 -1.51
C LEU A 65 5.46 -7.77 -0.16
N ASP A 66 6.78 -7.84 -0.16
CA ASP A 66 7.57 -7.96 1.06
C ASP A 66 7.85 -6.60 1.70
N LYS A 67 8.38 -6.63 2.92
CA LYS A 67 8.81 -5.42 3.63
C LYS A 67 9.96 -4.70 2.90
N HIS A 68 10.87 -5.43 2.29
CA HIS A 68 11.98 -4.86 1.51
C HIS A 68 11.61 -4.94 0.04
N LEU A 69 11.64 -3.79 -0.63
CA LEU A 69 11.25 -3.65 -2.03
C LEU A 69 12.46 -3.30 -2.88
N THR A 70 12.61 -3.98 -4.00
CA THR A 70 13.59 -3.60 -5.03
C THR A 70 13.14 -2.32 -5.73
N LEU A 71 14.08 -1.63 -6.38
CA LEU A 71 13.76 -0.47 -7.22
C LEU A 71 12.74 -0.82 -8.30
N GLU A 72 12.89 -1.97 -8.95
CA GLU A 72 11.96 -2.45 -9.98
C GLU A 72 10.54 -2.63 -9.43
N GLN A 73 10.38 -3.24 -8.25
CA GLN A 73 9.07 -3.39 -7.61
C GLN A 73 8.42 -2.04 -7.33
N ILE A 74 9.20 -1.04 -6.90
CA ILE A 74 8.72 0.32 -6.62
C ILE A 74 8.29 1.04 -7.91
N LEU A 75 9.07 0.91 -8.98
CA LEU A 75 8.78 1.53 -10.28
C LEU A 75 7.52 0.94 -10.92
N ASN A 76 7.24 -0.33 -10.67
CA ASN A 76 6.06 -1.02 -11.17
C ASN A 76 4.80 -0.82 -10.30
N LEU A 77 4.87 -0.06 -9.21
CA LEU A 77 3.70 0.23 -8.38
C LEU A 77 2.70 1.14 -9.12
N GLU A 78 1.42 0.78 -9.04
CA GLU A 78 0.35 1.62 -9.59
C GLU A 78 0.15 2.86 -8.71
N ASN A 79 0.36 4.05 -9.29
CA ASN A 79 0.11 5.31 -8.59
C ASN A 79 -1.36 5.72 -8.71
N ILE A 80 -2.11 5.61 -7.61
CA ILE A 80 -3.54 5.90 -7.54
C ILE A 80 -3.84 7.21 -6.82
N THR A 81 -2.86 8.11 -6.66
CA THR A 81 -2.99 9.36 -5.90
C THR A 81 -4.14 10.25 -6.39
N LEU A 82 -4.45 10.22 -7.68
CA LEU A 82 -5.56 10.99 -8.26
C LEU A 82 -6.93 10.54 -7.73
N SER A 83 -7.09 9.26 -7.38
CA SER A 83 -8.31 8.70 -6.80
C SER A 83 -8.59 9.15 -5.36
N PHE A 84 -7.65 9.92 -4.77
CA PHE A 84 -7.70 10.46 -3.41
C PHE A 84 -7.79 11.99 -3.37
N ARG A 85 -7.97 12.65 -4.52
CA ARG A 85 -8.16 14.10 -4.60
C ARG A 85 -9.59 14.52 -4.31
#